data_AF-A0A6N8U8N0-F1
#
_entry.id   AF-A0A6N8U8N0-F1
#
_cell.length_a   1.000
_cell.length_b   1.000
_cell.length_c   1.000
_cell.angle_alpha   90.00
_cell.angle_beta   90.00
_cell.angle_gamma   90.00
#
_symmetry.space_group_name_H-M   'P 1'
#
loop_
_entity.id
_entity.type
_entity.pdbx_description
1 polymer ?
#
loop_
_entity_poly.entity_id
_entity_poly.type
_entity_poly.pdbx_seq_one_letter_code
_entity_poly.pdbx_strand_id
1 'polypeptide(L)' 'MLHAIDVAYRNLGITTFHAETHENNKRVRRMLEKIDFKVMDWNKTEQQFRASNGTIMYRLMLEEVSECHPLN' A
#
# COMPACT_ATOMS: atom_id res chain seq x y z
N MET A 1 -11.98 -3.93 -2.74
CA MET A 1 -10.60 -3.43 -2.67
C MET A 1 -9.67 -4.27 -3.54
N LEU A 2 -9.61 -5.59 -3.34
CA LEU A 2 -8.78 -6.49 -4.16
C LEU A 2 -9.07 -6.41 -5.67
N HIS A 3 -10.34 -6.27 -6.09
CA HIS A 3 -10.68 -6.16 -7.50
C HIS A 3 -10.08 -4.91 -8.19
N ALA A 4 -10.06 -3.77 -7.51
CA ALA A 4 -9.48 -2.54 -8.08
C ALA A 4 -7.95 -2.65 -8.20
N ILE A 5 -7.30 -3.27 -7.22
CA ILE A 5 -5.86 -3.56 -7.23
C ILE A 5 -5.52 -4.53 -8.35
N ASP A 6 -6.29 -5.61 -8.50
CA ASP A 6 -6.08 -6.63 -9.54
C ASP A 6 -6.25 -6.06 -10.94
N VAL A 7 -7.29 -5.25 -11.19
CA VAL A 7 -7.51 -4.57 -12.48
C VAL A 7 -6.38 -3.59 -12.77
N ALA A 8 -5.98 -2.77 -11.79
CA ALA A 8 -4.90 -1.80 -11.96
C ALA A 8 -3.55 -2.47 -12.24
N TYR A 9 -3.26 -3.59 -11.57
CA TYR A 9 -2.05 -4.36 -11.78
C TYR A 9 -2.05 -5.00 -13.17
N ARG A 10 -3.07 -5.79 -13.51
CA ARG A 10 -3.12 -6.56 -14.77
C ARG A 10 -3.26 -5.70 -16.01
N ASN A 11 -4.07 -4.65 -15.95
CA ASN A 11 -4.40 -3.87 -17.13
C ASN A 11 -3.51 -2.64 -17.31
N LEU A 12 -2.93 -2.11 -16.22
CA LEU A 12 -2.17 -0.86 -16.24
C LEU A 12 -0.72 -1.03 -15.76
N GLY A 13 -0.31 -2.22 -15.32
CA GLY A 13 1.04 -2.46 -14.79
C GLY A 13 1.33 -1.70 -13.48
N ILE A 14 0.29 -1.28 -12.74
CA ILE A 14 0.48 -0.55 -11.49
C ILE A 14 0.90 -1.54 -10.40
N THR A 15 2.14 -1.41 -9.94
CA THR A 15 2.74 -2.28 -8.91
C THR A 15 2.72 -1.67 -7.51
N THR A 16 2.49 -0.36 -7.39
CA THR A 16 2.53 0.35 -6.11
C THR A 16 1.19 1.00 -5.79
N PHE A 17 0.64 0.69 -4.63
CA PHE A 17 -0.64 1.22 -4.14
C PHE A 17 -0.45 1.93 -2.81
N HIS A 18 -1.05 3.11 -2.67
CA HIS A 18 -1.08 3.86 -1.42
C HIS A 18 -2.49 3.86 -0.85
N ALA A 19 -2.60 3.77 0.47
CA ALA A 19 -3.86 3.90 1.20
C ALA A 19 -3.66 4.81 2.41
N GLU A 20 -4.69 5.55 2.80
CA GLU A 20 -4.68 6.36 4.01
C GLU A 20 -5.94 6.14 4.84
N THR A 21 -5.80 6.23 6.15
CA THR A 21 -6.92 6.12 7.09
C THR A 21 -6.62 6.90 8.36
N HIS A 22 -7.66 7.33 9.06
CA HIS A 22 -7.50 7.90 10.39
C HIS A 22 -6.97 6.84 11.38
N GLU A 23 -6.11 7.24 12.31
CA GLU A 23 -5.45 6.38 13.29
C GLU A 23 -6.44 5.63 14.20
N ASN A 24 -7.54 6.30 14.53
CA ASN A 24 -8.65 5.75 15.30
C ASN A 24 -9.49 4.72 14.53
N ASN A 25 -9.36 4.62 13.21
CA ASN A 25 -10.06 3.60 12.43
C ASN A 25 -9.32 2.25 12.48
N LYS A 26 -9.31 1.65 13.67
CA LYS A 26 -8.63 0.38 13.97
C LYS A 26 -9.06 -0.76 13.05
N ARG A 27 -10.31 -0.73 12.56
CA ARG A 27 -10.84 -1.75 11.64
C ARG A 27 -10.14 -1.69 10.28
N VAL A 28 -10.03 -0.51 9.68
CA VAL A 28 -9.37 -0.33 8.38
C VAL A 28 -7.88 -0.60 8.48
N ARG A 29 -7.23 -0.14 9.55
CA ARG A 29 -5.81 -0.43 9.81
C ARG A 29 -5.50 -1.93 9.81
N ARG A 30 -6.25 -2.69 10.60
CA ARG A 30 -6.13 -4.17 10.65
C ARG A 30 -6.43 -4.83 9.32
N MET A 31 -7.39 -4.29 8.55
CA MET A 31 -7.70 -4.82 7.22
C MET A 31 -6.53 -4.59 6.27
N LEU A 32 -5.96 -3.39 6.22
CA LEU A 32 -4.81 -3.05 5.39
C LEU A 32 -3.60 -3.95 5.74
N GLU A 33 -3.29 -4.07 7.03
CA GLU A 33 -2.20 -4.93 7.52
C GLU A 33 -2.40 -6.41 7.11
N LYS A 34 -3.66 -6.89 7.06
CA LYS A 34 -3.98 -8.26 6.62
C LYS A 34 -3.83 -8.52 5.13
N ILE A 35 -3.80 -7.46 4.30
CA ILE A 35 -3.61 -7.55 2.84
C ILE A 35 -2.25 -6.97 2.43
N ASP A 36 -1.25 -7.12 3.31
CA ASP A 36 0.16 -6.79 3.09
C ASP A 36 0.48 -5.31 2.82
N PHE A 37 -0.46 -4.41 3.09
CA PHE A 37 -0.15 -2.98 3.15
C PHE A 37 0.70 -2.71 4.40
N LYS A 38 1.88 -2.12 4.18
CA LYS A 38 2.82 -1.75 5.24
C LYS A 38 2.69 -0.27 5.57
N VAL A 39 2.78 0.08 6.85
CA VAL A 39 2.81 1.50 7.26
C VAL A 39 4.02 2.17 6.63
N MET A 40 3.79 3.33 6.02
CA MET A 40 4.85 4.15 5.47
C MET A 40 5.52 4.95 6.59
N ASP A 41 6.82 4.72 6.81
CA ASP A 41 7.60 5.53 7.74
C ASP A 41 8.09 6.79 6.99
N TRP A 42 7.31 7.86 7.08
CA TRP A 42 7.64 9.13 6.42
C TRP A 42 8.50 10.00 7.33
N ASN A 43 9.50 10.68 6.74
CA ASN A 43 10.40 11.62 7.43
C ASN A 43 9.62 12.59 8.35
N LYS A 44 10.16 12.86 9.55
CA LYS A 44 9.55 13.67 10.62
C LYS A 44 8.90 14.98 10.16
N THR A 45 9.43 15.62 9.12
CA THR A 45 8.95 16.90 8.57
C THR A 45 7.57 16.79 7.91
N GLU A 46 7.30 15.73 7.14
CA GLU A 46 5.97 15.47 6.56
C GLU A 46 5.02 14.85 7.60
N GLN A 47 5.59 14.12 8.57
CA GLN A 47 4.87 13.58 9.72
C GLN A 47 4.18 14.68 10.53
N GLN A 48 4.81 15.84 10.76
CA GLN A 48 4.20 16.97 11.49
C GLN A 48 2.96 17.56 10.81
N PHE A 49 2.92 17.59 9.48
CA PHE A 49 1.81 18.18 8.73
C PHE A 49 0.59 17.26 8.63
N ARG A 50 0.79 15.93 8.71
CA ARG A 50 -0.29 14.93 8.67
C ARG A 50 -0.69 14.40 10.04
N ALA A 51 0.23 14.40 11.02
CA ALA A 51 -0.07 14.01 12.40
C ALA A 51 -1.04 14.98 13.08
N SER A 52 -1.10 16.24 12.66
CA SER A 52 -2.13 17.20 13.10
C SER A 52 -3.56 16.76 12.79
N ASN A 53 -3.76 15.85 11.83
CA ASN A 53 -5.06 15.33 11.41
C ASN A 53 -5.28 13.84 11.73
N GLY A 54 -4.36 13.19 12.46
CA GLY A 54 -4.51 11.78 12.87
C GLY A 54 -4.50 10.78 11.70
N THR A 55 -3.88 11.08 10.57
CA THR A 55 -3.86 10.18 9.39
C THR A 55 -2.63 9.28 9.38
N ILE A 56 -2.84 7.97 9.12
CA ILE A 56 -1.80 6.97 8.88
C ILE A 56 -1.84 6.57 7.40
N MET A 57 -0.67 6.49 6.78
CA MET A 57 -0.53 6.06 5.39
C MET A 57 0.14 4.69 5.30
N TYR A 58 -0.27 3.95 4.29
CA TYR A 58 0.16 2.59 4.00
C TYR A 58 0.57 2.45 2.53
N ARG A 59 1.44 1.49 2.25
CA ARG A 59 1.87 1.11 0.91
C ARG A 59 1.82 -0.41 0.72
N LEU A 60 1.29 -0.84 -0.42
CA LEU A 60 1.42 -2.20 -0.94
C LEU A 60 2.29 -2.15 -2.21
N MET A 61 3.25 -3.06 -2.29
CA MET A 61 4.07 -3.28 -3.47
C MET A 61 3.82 -4.69 -3.97
N LEU A 62 3.40 -4.84 -5.21
CA LEU A 62 3.27 -6.12 -5.90
C LEU A 62 4.55 -6.35 -6.70
N GLU A 63 5.27 -7.42 -6.38
CA GLU A 63 6.43 -7.85 -7.15
C GLU A 63 5.95 -8.62 -8.38
N GLU A 64 6.53 -8.32 -9.55
CA GLU A 64 6.39 -9.22 -10.69
C GLU A 64 7.14 -10.51 -10.37
N VAL A 65 6.44 -11.65 -10.44
CA VAL A 65 7.13 -12.94 -10.52
C VAL A 65 7.79 -12.97 -11.89
N SER A 66 9.06 -12.61 -11.95
CA SER A 66 9.88 -12.87 -13.13
C SER A 66 10.03 -14.37 -13.26
N GLU A 67 9.22 -14.98 -14.12
CA GLU A 67 9.50 -16.32 -14.62
C GLU A 67 10.81 -16.26 -15.40
N CYS A 68 11.92 -16.53 -14.71
CA CYS A 68 13.22 -16.80 -15.33
C CYS A 68 13.05 -18.00 -16.25
N HIS A 69 12.73 -17.75 -17.53
CA HIS A 69 12.81 -18.77 -18.57
C HIS A 69 14.30 -19.04 -18.79
N PRO A 70 14.81 -20.26 -18.52
CA PRO A 70 16.15 -20.61 -18.94
C PRO A 70 16.20 -20.52 -20.47
N LEU A 71 17.12 -19.71 -20.98
CA LEU A 71 17.46 -19.71 -22.40
C LEU A 71 18.02 -21.09 -22.74
N ASN A 72 17.27 -21.86 -23.53
CA ASN A 72 17.77 -23.06 -24.23
C ASN A 72 18.77 -22.66 -25.31
#